data_AF-A0A554IE52-F1
#
_entry.id   AF-A0A554IE52-F1
#
_cell.length_a   1.000
_cell.length_b   1.000
_cell.length_c   1.000
_cell.angle_alpha   90.00
_cell.angle_beta   90.00
_cell.angle_gamma   90.00
#
_symmetry.space_group_name_H-M   'P 1'
#
loop_
_entity.id
_entity.type
_entity.pdbx_description
1 polymer ?
#
loop_
_entity_poly.entity_id
_entity_poly.type
_entity_poly.pdbx_seq_one_letter_code
_entity_poly.pdbx_strand_id
1 'polypeptide(L)'
;MKIINLKKEFEEKIIKDTLTVLKNGGLVIYPTETCYGIGADATNPKAVEKIFQYKSQRRGKPILIAVASKQMAQNYVKINEIAENLYQNFLPGPVAVVSKSRGKVVSRIESTIHTLGIRIPDYPLVLTIIRAFGKPITSTSANTSGKKTPYSLEDILKYTSKKRLGLIDLFLDAGKLPSRPPSTVVDTTLNEPTVLRQGEIVIPDIPGQTFVSNSEEQTKLIAQEILEKYKNLLISKPLIFALQGELGSGKTQFAKGLGQALKITSNIPSPTFIFFREYPYKTASNQGIFYHLDTWRMEKGEELLDLGFKKMLGPTNVIAIEWLQKVKSILEEISQKTKVCLVWVTIEILSETKRRINYCTAI
;
A
#
# COMPACT_ATOMS: atom_id res chain seq x y z
N MET A 1 -25.86 -17.00 -21.63
CA MET A 1 -24.40 -16.86 -21.78
C MET A 1 -23.97 -17.18 -23.19
N LYS A 2 -23.52 -16.17 -23.95
CA LYS A 2 -22.79 -16.34 -25.21
C LYS A 2 -21.34 -16.72 -24.89
N ILE A 3 -20.72 -17.58 -25.68
CA ILE A 3 -19.31 -17.97 -25.54
C ILE A 3 -18.59 -17.55 -26.83
N ILE A 4 -17.48 -16.82 -26.70
CA ILE A 4 -16.62 -16.44 -27.83
C ILE A 4 -15.26 -17.08 -27.62
N ASN A 5 -14.84 -17.96 -28.53
CA ASN A 5 -13.51 -18.56 -28.50
C ASN A 5 -12.49 -17.59 -29.08
N LEU A 6 -11.55 -17.14 -28.25
CA LEU A 6 -10.59 -16.08 -28.60
C LEU A 6 -9.59 -16.51 -29.68
N LYS A 7 -9.42 -17.82 -29.91
CA LYS A 7 -8.53 -18.34 -30.96
C LYS A 7 -9.20 -18.46 -32.33
N LYS A 8 -10.52 -18.35 -32.39
CA LYS A 8 -11.32 -18.62 -33.60
C LYS A 8 -12.06 -17.39 -34.13
N GLU A 9 -11.86 -16.23 -33.52
CA GLU A 9 -12.64 -15.03 -33.80
C GLU A 9 -11.72 -13.81 -33.92
N PHE A 10 -12.10 -12.86 -34.76
CA PHE A 10 -11.34 -11.62 -34.96
C PHE A 10 -11.43 -10.71 -33.74
N GLU A 11 -10.30 -10.11 -33.35
CA GLU A 11 -10.18 -9.24 -32.18
C GLU A 11 -11.20 -8.09 -32.19
N GLU A 12 -11.40 -7.43 -33.34
CA GLU A 12 -12.37 -6.34 -33.49
C GLU A 12 -13.80 -6.78 -33.15
N LYS A 13 -14.21 -7.98 -33.57
CA LYS A 13 -15.52 -8.53 -33.27
C LYS A 13 -15.65 -8.89 -31.79
N ILE A 14 -14.62 -9.47 -31.20
CA ILE A 14 -14.57 -9.77 -29.75
C ILE A 14 -14.77 -8.48 -28.94
N ILE A 15 -14.03 -7.41 -29.30
CA ILE A 15 -14.13 -6.11 -28.65
C ILE A 15 -15.55 -5.55 -28.82
N LYS A 16 -16.06 -5.47 -30.05
CA LYS A 16 -17.40 -4.92 -30.35
C LYS A 16 -18.51 -5.62 -29.56
N ASP A 17 -18.50 -6.96 -29.55
CA ASP A 17 -19.48 -7.75 -28.81
C ASP A 17 -19.38 -7.52 -27.31
N THR A 18 -18.15 -7.47 -26.77
CA THR A 18 -17.90 -7.22 -25.35
C THR A 18 -18.38 -5.83 -24.93
N LEU A 19 -18.08 -4.80 -25.73
CA LEU A 19 -18.54 -3.43 -25.49
C LEU A 19 -20.06 -3.34 -25.49
N THR A 20 -20.73 -4.05 -26.39
CA THR A 20 -22.20 -4.09 -26.45
C THR A 20 -22.77 -4.64 -25.15
N VAL A 21 -22.21 -5.75 -24.64
CA VAL A 21 -22.63 -6.35 -23.37
C VAL A 21 -22.39 -5.41 -22.19
N LEU A 22 -21.20 -4.82 -22.08
CA LEU A 22 -20.85 -3.89 -20.99
C LEU A 22 -21.73 -2.63 -20.98
N LYS A 23 -21.95 -2.02 -22.15
CA LYS A 23 -22.83 -0.84 -22.31
C LYS A 23 -24.28 -1.14 -21.91
N ASN A 24 -24.75 -2.36 -22.14
CA ASN A 24 -26.08 -2.81 -21.74
C ASN A 24 -26.16 -3.24 -20.26
N GLY A 25 -25.09 -3.04 -19.47
CA GLY A 25 -25.04 -3.45 -18.07
C GLY A 25 -25.03 -4.97 -17.88
N GLY A 26 -24.49 -5.71 -18.85
CA GLY A 26 -24.31 -7.15 -18.79
C GLY A 26 -23.03 -7.58 -18.08
N LEU A 27 -22.95 -8.88 -17.75
CA LEU A 27 -21.80 -9.51 -17.13
C LEU A 27 -20.93 -10.22 -18.17
N VAL A 28 -19.63 -9.94 -18.13
CA VAL A 28 -18.62 -10.55 -18.99
C VAL A 28 -17.65 -11.34 -18.13
N ILE A 29 -17.44 -12.62 -18.43
CA ILE A 29 -16.28 -13.36 -17.93
C ILE A 29 -15.12 -13.15 -18.91
N TYR A 30 -13.98 -12.71 -18.38
CA TYR A 30 -12.80 -12.37 -19.17
C TYR A 30 -11.52 -13.02 -18.60
N PRO A 31 -10.56 -13.43 -19.44
CA PRO A 31 -9.31 -14.02 -18.99
C PRO A 31 -8.37 -12.97 -18.38
N THR A 32 -7.49 -13.38 -17.48
CA THR A 32 -6.36 -12.56 -16.99
C THR A 32 -5.10 -13.42 -16.92
N GLU A 33 -3.97 -12.83 -16.58
CA GLU A 33 -2.73 -13.55 -16.26
C GLU A 33 -2.86 -14.46 -15.02
N THR A 34 -3.87 -14.22 -14.17
CA THR A 34 -4.10 -15.01 -12.94
C THR A 34 -5.16 -16.09 -13.08
N CYS A 35 -6.39 -15.72 -13.46
CA CYS A 35 -7.56 -16.59 -13.59
C CYS A 35 -8.65 -15.88 -14.40
N TYR A 36 -9.80 -16.55 -14.65
CA TYR A 36 -10.95 -15.85 -15.21
C TYR A 36 -11.55 -14.88 -14.19
N GLY A 37 -11.73 -13.63 -14.61
CA GLY A 37 -12.43 -12.58 -13.87
C GLY A 37 -13.87 -12.42 -14.34
N ILE A 38 -14.71 -11.78 -13.52
CA ILE A 38 -16.06 -11.34 -13.90
C ILE A 38 -16.18 -9.82 -13.83
N GLY A 39 -16.55 -9.23 -14.96
CA GLY A 39 -16.55 -7.80 -15.23
C GLY A 39 -17.93 -7.29 -15.59
N ALA A 40 -18.26 -6.12 -15.05
CA ALA A 40 -19.41 -5.31 -15.39
C ALA A 40 -19.01 -3.83 -15.27
N ASP A 41 -19.75 -2.90 -15.88
CA ASP A 41 -19.50 -1.47 -15.71
C ASP A 41 -19.57 -1.08 -14.22
N ALA A 42 -18.42 -0.71 -13.64
CA ALA A 42 -18.30 -0.38 -12.23
C ALA A 42 -19.00 0.96 -11.86
N THR A 43 -19.42 1.73 -12.86
CA THR A 43 -20.17 2.98 -12.69
C THR A 43 -21.68 2.80 -12.85
N ASN A 44 -22.15 1.59 -13.21
CA ASN A 44 -23.56 1.30 -13.45
C ASN A 44 -24.19 0.51 -12.29
N PRO A 45 -25.11 1.10 -11.50
CA PRO A 45 -25.73 0.43 -10.36
C PRO A 45 -26.42 -0.90 -10.70
N LYS A 46 -27.08 -0.99 -11.86
CA LYS A 46 -27.78 -2.22 -12.28
C LYS A 46 -26.79 -3.34 -12.60
N ALA A 47 -25.68 -3.00 -13.24
CA ALA A 47 -24.63 -3.95 -13.60
C ALA A 47 -23.90 -4.47 -12.34
N VAL A 48 -23.64 -3.56 -11.39
CA VAL A 48 -23.03 -3.89 -10.09
C VAL A 48 -23.95 -4.78 -9.25
N GLU A 49 -25.26 -4.55 -9.26
CA GLU A 49 -26.20 -5.43 -8.56
C GLU A 49 -26.14 -6.87 -9.11
N LYS A 50 -26.04 -7.05 -10.42
CA LYS A 50 -25.85 -8.38 -11.03
C LYS A 50 -24.57 -9.07 -10.54
N ILE A 51 -23.46 -8.33 -10.39
CA ILE A 51 -22.21 -8.86 -9.81
C ILE A 51 -22.45 -9.37 -8.39
N PHE A 52 -23.15 -8.61 -7.55
CA PHE A 52 -23.45 -9.02 -6.17
C PHE A 52 -24.39 -10.22 -6.09
N GLN A 53 -25.40 -10.30 -6.97
CA GLN A 53 -26.26 -11.47 -7.10
C GLN A 53 -25.46 -12.72 -7.50
N TYR A 54 -24.54 -12.56 -8.48
CA TYR A 54 -23.66 -13.62 -8.92
C TYR A 54 -22.72 -14.12 -7.80
N LYS A 55 -22.08 -13.18 -7.09
CA LYS A 55 -21.13 -13.50 -6.02
C LYS A 55 -21.79 -14.00 -4.73
N SER A 56 -23.04 -13.61 -4.47
CA SER A 56 -23.75 -13.90 -3.22
C SER A 56 -22.99 -13.45 -1.97
N GLN A 57 -22.36 -12.28 -2.09
CA GLN A 57 -21.48 -11.73 -1.06
C GLN A 57 -22.32 -11.10 0.06
N ARG A 58 -22.06 -11.50 1.32
CA ARG A 58 -22.57 -10.80 2.51
C ARG A 58 -22.01 -9.36 2.52
N ARG A 59 -22.82 -8.40 2.98
CA ARG A 59 -22.51 -6.95 3.00
C ARG A 59 -21.10 -6.68 3.55
N GLY A 60 -20.35 -5.76 2.92
CA GLY A 60 -19.14 -5.16 3.50
C GLY A 60 -17.79 -5.50 2.87
N LYS A 61 -17.70 -6.44 1.91
CA LYS A 61 -16.44 -6.70 1.19
C LYS A 61 -16.37 -5.88 -0.11
N PRO A 62 -15.44 -4.92 -0.25
CA PRO A 62 -15.29 -4.14 -1.48
C PRO A 62 -14.86 -5.03 -2.65
N ILE A 63 -15.14 -4.56 -3.86
CA ILE A 63 -14.76 -5.22 -5.12
C ILE A 63 -13.70 -4.35 -5.80
N LEU A 64 -12.60 -4.94 -6.25
CA LEU A 64 -11.59 -4.20 -7.01
C LEU A 64 -12.18 -3.80 -8.38
N ILE A 65 -11.63 -2.77 -9.02
CA ILE A 65 -11.93 -2.44 -10.41
C ILE A 65 -10.70 -2.67 -11.29
N ALA A 66 -10.92 -3.05 -12.54
CA ALA A 66 -9.90 -3.09 -13.58
C ALA A 66 -9.97 -1.82 -14.43
N VAL A 67 -8.81 -1.21 -14.65
CA VAL A 67 -8.60 -0.07 -15.55
C VAL A 67 -7.51 -0.39 -16.56
N ALA A 68 -7.44 0.37 -17.65
CA ALA A 68 -6.49 0.10 -18.73
C ALA A 68 -5.11 0.74 -18.53
N SER A 69 -4.99 1.72 -17.62
CA SER A 69 -3.76 2.46 -17.39
C SER A 69 -3.77 3.18 -16.05
N LYS A 70 -2.58 3.61 -15.60
CA LYS A 70 -2.43 4.48 -14.41
C LYS A 70 -3.18 5.80 -14.58
N GLN A 71 -3.17 6.39 -15.77
CA GLN A 71 -3.90 7.63 -16.08
C GLN A 71 -5.41 7.42 -15.91
N MET A 72 -5.94 6.27 -16.36
CA MET A 72 -7.33 5.92 -16.10
C MET A 72 -7.58 5.69 -14.59
N ALA A 73 -6.66 5.07 -13.86
CA ALA A 73 -6.76 4.88 -12.41
C ALA A 73 -6.88 6.22 -11.65
N GLN A 74 -6.10 7.24 -12.03
CA GLN A 74 -6.12 8.58 -11.41
C GLN A 74 -7.50 9.25 -11.47
N ASN A 75 -8.36 8.86 -12.40
CA ASN A 75 -9.73 9.35 -12.45
C ASN A 75 -10.61 8.83 -11.31
N TYR A 76 -10.28 7.65 -10.74
CA TYR A 76 -11.08 6.94 -9.74
C TYR A 76 -10.45 6.95 -8.34
N VAL A 77 -9.13 7.06 -8.24
CA VAL A 77 -8.40 7.11 -6.96
C VAL A 77 -7.40 8.26 -6.89
N LYS A 78 -7.00 8.63 -5.68
CA LYS A 78 -5.82 9.47 -5.43
C LYS A 78 -4.60 8.57 -5.30
N ILE A 79 -3.66 8.68 -6.24
CA ILE A 79 -2.40 7.94 -6.24
C ILE A 79 -1.39 8.75 -5.43
N ASN A 80 -0.89 8.18 -4.32
CA ASN A 80 0.24 8.72 -3.57
C ASN A 80 1.57 8.10 -4.08
N GLU A 81 2.69 8.51 -3.50
CA GLU A 81 4.02 8.06 -3.96
C GLU A 81 4.24 6.55 -3.81
N ILE A 82 3.75 5.95 -2.72
CA ILE A 82 3.82 4.50 -2.50
C ILE A 82 3.04 3.76 -3.60
N ALA A 83 1.80 4.20 -3.85
CA ALA A 83 0.99 3.64 -4.93
C ALA A 83 1.69 3.84 -6.28
N GLU A 84 2.22 5.03 -6.57
CA GLU A 84 2.93 5.36 -7.80
C GLU A 84 4.08 4.38 -8.08
N ASN A 85 4.89 4.07 -7.06
CA ASN A 85 5.94 3.05 -7.17
C ASN A 85 5.37 1.66 -7.51
N LEU A 86 4.27 1.26 -6.87
CA LEU A 86 3.60 -0.01 -7.17
C LEU A 86 3.06 -0.04 -8.61
N TYR A 87 2.46 1.05 -9.09
CA TYR A 87 1.96 1.17 -10.47
C TYR A 87 3.09 1.07 -11.50
N GLN A 88 4.26 1.63 -11.22
CA GLN A 88 5.40 1.61 -12.14
C GLN A 88 6.07 0.23 -12.21
N ASN A 89 6.20 -0.44 -11.06
CA ASN A 89 7.00 -1.66 -10.96
C ASN A 89 6.20 -2.96 -11.13
N PHE A 90 4.91 -2.95 -10.84
CA PHE A 90 4.10 -4.18 -10.77
C PHE A 90 2.81 -4.15 -11.60
N LEU A 91 2.48 -3.03 -12.27
CA LEU A 91 1.30 -2.92 -13.11
C LEU A 91 1.69 -2.51 -14.55
N PRO A 92 1.09 -3.11 -15.60
CA PRO A 92 0.13 -4.23 -15.58
C PRO A 92 0.70 -5.50 -14.95
N GLY A 93 -0.14 -6.24 -14.21
CA GLY A 93 0.33 -7.45 -13.54
C GLY A 93 -0.55 -7.93 -12.40
N PRO A 94 -0.11 -8.99 -11.71
CA PRO A 94 -0.87 -9.66 -10.66
C PRO A 94 -0.79 -8.92 -9.32
N VAL A 95 -0.86 -7.58 -9.34
CA VAL A 95 -0.94 -6.71 -8.17
C VAL A 95 -2.17 -5.80 -8.28
N ALA A 96 -2.86 -5.61 -7.16
CA ALA A 96 -3.92 -4.63 -7.01
C ALA A 96 -3.54 -3.62 -5.91
N VAL A 97 -3.74 -2.33 -6.19
CA VAL A 97 -3.37 -1.22 -5.31
C VAL A 97 -4.64 -0.58 -4.77
N VAL A 98 -4.82 -0.61 -3.45
CA VAL A 98 -5.92 0.08 -2.75
C VAL A 98 -5.47 1.48 -2.38
N SER A 99 -6.25 2.48 -2.78
CA SER A 99 -5.97 3.90 -2.57
C SER A 99 -7.25 4.65 -2.19
N LYS A 100 -7.14 5.93 -1.77
CA LYS A 100 -8.31 6.74 -1.44
C LYS A 100 -9.17 6.94 -2.69
N SER A 101 -10.46 6.62 -2.58
CA SER A 101 -11.40 6.76 -3.70
C SER A 101 -11.73 8.22 -4.00
N ARG A 102 -12.12 8.49 -5.24
CA ARG A 102 -12.73 9.74 -5.71
C ARG A 102 -14.26 9.68 -5.78
N GLY A 103 -14.88 8.58 -5.36
CA GLY A 103 -16.35 8.45 -5.32
C GLY A 103 -17.01 8.38 -6.70
N LYS A 104 -16.29 7.92 -7.74
CA LYS A 104 -16.77 7.89 -9.13
C LYS A 104 -17.30 6.52 -9.58
N VAL A 105 -17.30 5.53 -8.70
CA VAL A 105 -17.89 4.21 -8.94
C VAL A 105 -19.15 4.05 -8.09
N VAL A 106 -19.92 3.01 -8.34
CA VAL A 106 -21.07 2.68 -7.48
C VAL A 106 -20.56 2.45 -6.05
N SER A 107 -21.16 3.13 -5.07
CA SER A 107 -20.70 3.14 -3.67
C SER A 107 -20.49 1.75 -3.07
N ARG A 108 -21.29 0.75 -3.48
CA ARG A 108 -21.19 -0.64 -3.02
C ARG A 108 -19.89 -1.35 -3.46
N ILE A 109 -19.18 -0.83 -4.45
CA ILE A 109 -17.86 -1.33 -4.89
C ILE A 109 -16.77 -0.89 -3.92
N GLU A 110 -16.88 0.33 -3.41
CA GLU A 110 -15.90 0.93 -2.49
C GLU A 110 -15.98 0.32 -1.09
N SER A 111 -14.93 0.52 -0.29
CA SER A 111 -14.97 0.20 1.12
C SER A 111 -15.81 1.22 1.90
N THR A 112 -16.20 0.87 3.13
CA THR A 112 -16.92 1.78 4.04
C THR A 112 -16.10 2.99 4.47
N ILE A 113 -14.77 2.96 4.28
CA ILE A 113 -13.84 4.04 4.58
C ILE A 113 -13.40 4.80 3.32
N HIS A 114 -14.18 4.71 2.23
CA HIS A 114 -13.95 5.39 0.95
C HIS A 114 -12.58 5.07 0.31
N THR A 115 -12.21 3.80 0.33
CA THR A 115 -11.03 3.27 -0.38
C THR A 115 -11.46 2.36 -1.52
N LEU A 116 -10.66 2.33 -2.58
CA LEU A 116 -10.95 1.58 -3.79
C LEU A 116 -9.68 0.88 -4.28
N GLY A 117 -9.81 -0.42 -4.56
CA GLY A 117 -8.74 -1.22 -5.13
C GLY A 117 -8.75 -1.19 -6.64
N ILE A 118 -7.61 -0.86 -7.24
CA ILE A 118 -7.40 -0.81 -8.68
C ILE A 118 -6.51 -1.97 -9.11
N ARG A 119 -6.82 -2.56 -10.26
CA ARG A 119 -5.96 -3.49 -10.98
C ARG A 119 -5.78 -3.03 -12.43
N ILE A 120 -4.62 -3.28 -13.00
CA ILE A 120 -4.36 -3.20 -14.44
C ILE A 120 -3.97 -4.62 -14.87
N PRO A 121 -4.91 -5.42 -15.39
CA PRO A 121 -4.64 -6.83 -15.69
C PRO A 121 -3.62 -6.94 -16.84
N ASP A 122 -2.64 -7.83 -16.70
CA ASP A 122 -1.66 -8.09 -17.75
C ASP A 122 -2.24 -9.06 -18.80
N TYR A 123 -3.23 -8.57 -19.52
CA TYR A 123 -3.86 -9.31 -20.61
C TYR A 123 -4.22 -8.33 -21.75
N PRO A 124 -3.46 -8.33 -22.87
CA PRO A 124 -3.55 -7.29 -23.92
C PRO A 124 -4.96 -7.02 -24.43
N LEU A 125 -5.72 -8.06 -24.77
CA LEU A 125 -7.10 -7.94 -25.27
C LEU A 125 -8.02 -7.27 -24.23
N VAL A 126 -7.87 -7.59 -22.95
CA VAL A 126 -8.71 -7.02 -21.88
C VAL A 126 -8.37 -5.55 -21.67
N LEU A 127 -7.09 -5.19 -21.72
CA LEU A 127 -6.69 -3.79 -21.70
C LEU A 127 -7.29 -3.03 -22.89
N THR A 128 -7.25 -3.59 -24.10
CA THR A 128 -7.87 -2.98 -25.29
C THR A 128 -9.38 -2.82 -25.13
N ILE A 129 -10.09 -3.82 -24.60
CA ILE A 129 -11.52 -3.73 -24.29
C ILE A 129 -11.80 -2.60 -23.29
N ILE A 130 -11.05 -2.51 -22.20
CA ILE A 130 -11.25 -1.47 -21.17
C ILE A 130 -10.95 -0.07 -21.74
N ARG A 131 -9.89 0.08 -22.57
CA ARG A 131 -9.60 1.34 -23.27
C ARG A 131 -10.76 1.75 -24.17
N ALA A 132 -11.25 0.83 -25.00
CA ALA A 132 -12.35 1.08 -25.93
C ALA A 132 -13.68 1.32 -25.21
N PHE A 133 -13.88 0.75 -24.02
CA PHE A 133 -15.05 1.00 -23.19
C PHE A 133 -15.02 2.38 -22.52
N GLY A 134 -13.82 2.87 -22.19
CA GLY A 134 -13.61 4.20 -21.58
C GLY A 134 -13.99 4.27 -20.09
N LYS A 135 -14.39 3.16 -19.48
CA LYS A 135 -14.82 3.06 -18.08
C LYS A 135 -14.22 1.84 -17.40
N PRO A 136 -14.08 1.85 -16.06
CA PRO A 136 -13.63 0.70 -15.29
C PRO A 136 -14.66 -0.40 -15.30
N ILE A 137 -14.18 -1.64 -15.30
CA ILE A 137 -15.02 -2.82 -15.05
C ILE A 137 -14.71 -3.39 -13.67
N THR A 138 -15.65 -4.09 -13.05
CA THR A 138 -15.37 -4.83 -11.82
C THR A 138 -14.28 -5.88 -12.06
N SER A 139 -13.43 -6.11 -11.05
CA SER A 139 -12.30 -7.03 -11.10
C SER A 139 -12.32 -7.97 -9.89
N THR A 140 -12.98 -9.10 -10.05
CA THR A 140 -12.98 -10.19 -9.09
C THR A 140 -12.98 -11.51 -9.85
N SER A 141 -12.45 -12.58 -9.25
CA SER A 141 -12.44 -13.90 -9.87
C SER A 141 -13.84 -14.35 -10.26
N ALA A 142 -14.04 -15.12 -11.33
CA ALA A 142 -15.37 -15.50 -11.79
C ALA A 142 -16.00 -16.65 -10.97
N ASN A 143 -15.36 -17.12 -9.89
CA ASN A 143 -15.95 -18.11 -9.00
C ASN A 143 -17.03 -17.50 -8.11
N THR A 144 -18.01 -18.33 -7.75
CA THR A 144 -18.92 -18.03 -6.66
C THR A 144 -18.17 -18.10 -5.31
N SER A 145 -18.61 -17.32 -4.31
CA SER A 145 -17.87 -17.18 -3.05
C SER A 145 -17.52 -18.53 -2.40
N GLY A 146 -16.23 -18.73 -2.10
CA GLY A 146 -15.69 -19.93 -1.45
C GLY A 146 -15.49 -21.15 -2.36
N LYS A 147 -15.76 -21.04 -3.67
CA LYS A 147 -15.51 -22.13 -4.63
C LYS A 147 -14.14 -22.01 -5.30
N LYS A 148 -13.72 -23.08 -5.99
CA LYS A 148 -12.45 -23.18 -6.73
C LYS A 148 -12.26 -21.97 -7.65
N THR A 149 -11.04 -21.43 -7.70
CA THR A 149 -10.64 -20.39 -8.67
C THR A 149 -10.84 -20.92 -10.10
N PRO A 150 -11.44 -20.14 -11.02
CA PRO A 150 -11.77 -20.65 -12.35
C PRO A 150 -10.63 -20.43 -13.33
N TYR A 151 -10.12 -21.51 -13.92
CA TYR A 151 -9.09 -21.47 -14.96
C TYR A 151 -9.59 -21.95 -16.32
N SER A 152 -10.84 -22.41 -16.41
CA SER A 152 -11.47 -22.80 -17.67
C SER A 152 -12.99 -22.61 -17.62
N LEU A 153 -13.65 -22.76 -18.78
CA LEU A 153 -15.10 -22.77 -18.87
C LEU A 153 -15.71 -23.91 -18.04
N GLU A 154 -15.08 -25.08 -18.04
CA GLU A 154 -15.55 -26.25 -17.27
C GLU A 154 -15.56 -25.97 -15.77
N ASP A 155 -14.57 -25.24 -15.24
CA ASP A 155 -14.56 -24.84 -13.82
C ASP A 155 -15.78 -23.96 -13.49
N ILE A 156 -16.12 -23.01 -14.37
CA ILE A 156 -17.29 -22.13 -14.16
C ILE A 156 -18.59 -22.93 -14.21
N LEU A 157 -18.76 -23.79 -15.21
CA LEU A 157 -19.96 -24.62 -15.37
C LEU A 157 -20.15 -25.60 -14.21
N LYS A 158 -19.05 -26.18 -13.70
CA LYS A 158 -19.08 -27.17 -12.62
C LYS A 158 -19.43 -26.58 -11.26
N TYR A 159 -18.92 -25.39 -10.93
CA TYR A 159 -19.02 -24.81 -9.58
C TYR A 159 -20.05 -23.66 -9.47
N THR A 160 -20.83 -23.41 -10.52
CA THR A 160 -21.83 -22.33 -10.57
C THR A 160 -23.23 -22.86 -10.87
N SER A 161 -24.20 -22.52 -10.03
CA SER A 161 -25.60 -22.91 -10.22
C SER A 161 -26.19 -22.36 -11.53
N LYS A 162 -27.14 -23.07 -12.15
CA LYS A 162 -27.87 -22.61 -13.35
C LYS A 162 -28.43 -21.19 -13.23
N LYS A 163 -29.01 -20.82 -12.06
CA LYS A 163 -29.52 -19.47 -11.79
C LYS A 163 -28.45 -18.39 -11.97
N ARG A 164 -27.24 -18.61 -11.45
CA ARG A 164 -26.11 -17.68 -11.55
C ARG A 164 -25.47 -17.69 -12.94
N LEU A 165 -25.42 -18.85 -13.60
CA LEU A 165 -25.00 -18.92 -15.01
C LEU A 165 -25.91 -18.10 -15.93
N GLY A 166 -27.21 -18.04 -15.62
CA GLY A 166 -28.17 -17.19 -16.32
C GLY A 166 -27.91 -15.68 -16.19
N LEU A 167 -27.09 -15.25 -15.24
CA LEU A 167 -26.68 -13.84 -15.10
C LEU A 167 -25.51 -13.46 -16.00
N ILE A 168 -24.78 -14.44 -16.55
CA ILE A 168 -23.62 -14.20 -17.41
C ILE A 168 -24.08 -14.01 -18.85
N ASP A 169 -23.79 -12.85 -19.40
CA ASP A 169 -24.15 -12.50 -20.78
C ASP A 169 -23.10 -13.01 -21.75
N LEU A 170 -21.82 -12.89 -21.41
CA LEU A 170 -20.69 -13.24 -22.28
C LEU A 170 -19.55 -13.94 -21.53
N PHE A 171 -18.96 -14.97 -22.15
CA PHE A 171 -17.74 -15.62 -21.72
C PHE A 171 -16.69 -15.53 -22.84
N LEU A 172 -15.56 -14.92 -22.55
CA LEU A 172 -14.40 -14.82 -23.45
C LEU A 172 -13.47 -16.00 -23.23
N ASP A 173 -13.57 -17.03 -24.06
CA ASP A 173 -12.88 -18.31 -23.89
C ASP A 173 -11.46 -18.30 -24.47
N ALA A 174 -10.47 -18.15 -23.59
CA ALA A 174 -9.05 -18.32 -23.86
C ALA A 174 -8.57 -19.79 -23.74
N GLY A 175 -9.48 -20.73 -23.47
CA GLY A 175 -9.17 -22.10 -23.07
C GLY A 175 -8.76 -22.19 -21.59
N LYS A 176 -7.91 -23.17 -21.28
CA LYS A 176 -7.38 -23.39 -19.94
C LYS A 176 -6.23 -22.42 -19.64
N LEU A 177 -6.43 -21.55 -18.65
CA LEU A 177 -5.43 -20.62 -18.15
C LEU A 177 -4.39 -21.33 -17.25
N PRO A 178 -3.17 -20.80 -17.14
CA PRO A 178 -2.21 -21.24 -16.14
C PRO A 178 -2.79 -21.11 -14.73
N SER A 179 -2.58 -22.12 -13.88
CA SER A 179 -3.06 -22.09 -12.49
C SER A 179 -2.11 -21.24 -11.64
N ARG A 180 -2.38 -19.94 -11.55
CA ARG A 180 -1.60 -19.01 -10.71
C ARG A 180 -2.39 -18.56 -9.47
N PRO A 181 -1.70 -18.22 -8.37
CA PRO A 181 -2.35 -17.61 -7.21
C PRO A 181 -3.13 -16.33 -7.58
N PRO A 182 -4.13 -15.93 -6.78
CA PRO A 182 -4.77 -14.62 -6.91
C PRO A 182 -3.74 -13.49 -6.79
N SER A 183 -4.07 -12.31 -7.34
CA SER A 183 -3.20 -11.13 -7.24
C SER A 183 -2.89 -10.72 -5.80
N THR A 184 -1.69 -10.21 -5.58
CA THR A 184 -1.32 -9.52 -4.34
C THR A 184 -2.14 -8.24 -4.23
N VAL A 185 -2.69 -7.94 -3.05
CA VAL A 185 -3.48 -6.73 -2.79
C VAL A 185 -2.75 -5.91 -1.74
N VAL A 186 -2.38 -4.69 -2.08
CA VAL A 186 -1.64 -3.78 -1.19
C VAL A 186 -2.46 -2.53 -0.93
N ASP A 187 -2.68 -2.23 0.35
CA ASP A 187 -3.28 -0.99 0.80
C ASP A 187 -2.23 0.08 0.97
N THR A 188 -2.40 1.18 0.23
CA THR A 188 -1.50 2.35 0.23
C THR A 188 -2.17 3.58 0.85
N THR A 189 -3.35 3.42 1.47
CA THR A 189 -4.15 4.53 2.01
C THR A 189 -3.55 5.09 3.30
N LEU A 190 -2.79 4.26 4.02
CA LEU A 190 -1.99 4.62 5.18
C LEU A 190 -0.55 4.95 4.75
N ASN A 191 0.22 5.52 5.68
CA ASN A 191 1.62 5.90 5.45
C ASN A 191 2.55 4.69 5.20
N GLU A 192 2.13 3.48 5.56
CA GLU A 192 2.84 2.23 5.34
C GLU A 192 2.00 1.32 4.43
N PRO A 193 2.55 0.79 3.32
CA PRO A 193 1.81 -0.15 2.49
C PRO A 193 1.54 -1.43 3.27
N THR A 194 0.28 -1.84 3.35
CA THR A 194 -0.12 -3.08 4.04
C THR A 194 -0.55 -4.13 3.03
N VAL A 195 0.06 -5.31 3.06
CA VAL A 195 -0.39 -6.44 2.23
C VAL A 195 -1.69 -7.02 2.80
N LEU A 196 -2.83 -6.71 2.17
CA LEU A 196 -4.14 -7.23 2.56
C LEU A 196 -4.36 -8.68 2.10
N ARG A 197 -3.67 -9.08 1.02
CA ARG A 197 -3.68 -10.44 0.49
C ARG A 197 -2.37 -10.72 -0.23
N GLN A 198 -1.69 -11.78 0.16
CA GLN A 198 -0.51 -12.27 -0.53
C GLN A 198 -0.89 -13.09 -1.78
N GLY A 199 -0.28 -12.76 -2.91
CA GLY A 199 -0.40 -13.47 -4.20
C GLY A 199 0.94 -14.00 -4.71
N GLU A 200 1.06 -14.18 -6.03
CA GLU A 200 2.31 -14.62 -6.68
C GLU A 200 3.46 -13.63 -6.47
N ILE A 201 3.18 -12.33 -6.60
CA ILE A 201 4.18 -11.29 -6.34
C ILE A 201 4.26 -11.09 -4.83
N VAL A 202 5.34 -11.55 -4.24
CA VAL A 202 5.72 -11.16 -2.89
C VAL A 202 6.21 -9.73 -2.98
N ILE A 203 5.31 -8.79 -2.68
CA ILE A 203 5.74 -7.44 -2.36
C ILE A 203 6.33 -7.60 -0.96
N PRO A 204 7.65 -7.47 -0.78
CA PRO A 204 8.20 -7.53 0.55
C PRO A 204 7.43 -6.48 1.36
N ASP A 205 6.81 -6.91 2.46
CA ASP A 205 6.67 -6.01 3.58
C ASP A 205 8.06 -5.38 3.70
N ILE A 206 8.22 -4.06 3.50
CA ILE A 206 9.49 -3.42 3.85
C ILE A 206 9.65 -3.81 5.31
N PRO A 207 10.55 -4.74 5.69
CA PRO A 207 10.30 -5.56 6.86
C PRO A 207 10.41 -4.68 8.08
N GLY A 208 9.25 -4.22 8.51
CA GLY A 208 9.05 -3.46 9.69
C GLY A 208 9.22 -4.46 10.81
N GLN A 209 10.39 -4.53 11.46
CA GLN A 209 10.47 -5.45 12.59
C GLN A 209 9.54 -4.90 13.66
N THR A 210 8.62 -5.75 14.10
CA THR A 210 7.61 -5.41 15.10
C THR A 210 8.07 -5.90 16.46
N PHE A 211 8.13 -5.00 17.43
CA PHE A 211 8.34 -5.32 18.83
C PHE A 211 7.09 -4.97 19.62
N VAL A 212 6.85 -5.74 20.67
CA VAL A 212 5.88 -5.38 21.71
C VAL A 212 6.67 -5.02 22.95
N SER A 213 6.64 -3.73 23.30
CA SER A 213 7.19 -3.24 24.56
C SER A 213 6.11 -3.26 25.63
N ASN A 214 6.45 -3.71 26.84
CA ASN A 214 5.59 -3.75 28.02
C ASN A 214 6.03 -2.77 29.11
N SER A 215 7.11 -2.01 28.90
CA SER A 215 7.60 -0.99 29.85
C SER A 215 8.42 0.11 29.15
N GLU A 216 8.53 1.29 29.77
CA GLU A 216 9.37 2.37 29.21
C GLU A 216 10.81 1.89 29.01
N GLU A 217 11.31 1.05 29.92
CA GLU A 217 12.64 0.48 29.83
C GLU A 217 12.79 -0.47 28.64
N GLN A 218 11.81 -1.33 28.37
CA GLN A 218 11.80 -2.16 27.16
C GLN A 218 11.80 -1.30 25.89
N THR A 219 11.15 -0.13 25.91
CA THR A 219 11.14 0.79 24.76
C THR A 219 12.53 1.33 24.47
N LYS A 220 13.26 1.71 25.52
CA LYS A 220 14.65 2.15 25.40
C LYS A 220 15.53 1.03 24.87
N LEU A 221 15.41 -0.19 25.42
CA LEU A 221 16.18 -1.36 24.96
C LEU A 221 15.92 -1.68 23.50
N ILE A 222 14.66 -1.60 23.03
CA ILE A 222 14.32 -1.78 21.62
C ILE A 222 15.00 -0.69 20.77
N ALA A 223 14.98 0.57 21.20
CA ALA A 223 15.67 1.64 20.49
C ALA A 223 17.19 1.41 20.40
N GLN A 224 17.82 0.93 21.48
CA GLN A 224 19.23 0.54 21.48
C GLN A 224 19.51 -0.60 20.49
N GLU A 225 18.67 -1.65 20.50
CA GLU A 225 18.78 -2.79 19.58
C GLU A 225 18.66 -2.34 18.11
N ILE A 226 17.73 -1.44 17.82
CA ILE A 226 17.54 -0.90 16.47
C ILE A 226 18.77 -0.09 16.05
N LEU A 227 19.28 0.82 16.88
CA LEU A 227 20.46 1.63 16.54
C LEU A 227 21.70 0.76 16.29
N GLU A 228 21.89 -0.30 17.08
CA GLU A 228 23.02 -1.23 16.94
C GLU A 228 23.06 -1.89 15.55
N LYS A 229 21.89 -2.16 14.93
CA LYS A 229 21.79 -2.71 13.57
C LYS A 229 22.36 -1.76 12.50
N TYR A 230 22.39 -0.45 12.77
CA TYR A 230 22.87 0.57 11.83
C TYR A 230 24.26 1.13 12.17
N LYS A 231 24.92 0.63 13.22
CA LYS A 231 26.22 1.16 13.68
C LYS A 231 27.29 1.26 12.59
N ASN A 232 27.28 0.32 11.65
CA ASN A 232 28.24 0.28 10.54
C ASN A 232 27.95 1.38 9.50
N LEU A 233 26.68 1.72 9.28
CA LEU A 233 26.30 2.83 8.39
C LEU A 233 26.65 4.17 9.01
N LEU A 234 26.50 4.28 10.34
CA LEU A 234 26.80 5.49 11.11
C LEU A 234 28.25 5.95 10.97
N ILE A 235 29.17 5.09 10.55
CA ILE A 235 30.58 5.44 10.30
C ILE A 235 30.72 6.46 9.14
N SER A 236 29.83 6.38 8.16
CA SER A 236 29.98 7.11 6.88
C SER A 236 28.77 7.98 6.52
N LYS A 237 27.65 7.84 7.23
CA LYS A 237 26.39 8.51 6.91
C LYS A 237 25.66 8.94 8.19
N PRO A 238 24.94 10.07 8.17
CA PRO A 238 23.98 10.39 9.23
C PRO A 238 22.84 9.36 9.28
N LEU A 239 22.35 9.08 10.49
CA LEU A 239 21.16 8.28 10.72
C LEU A 239 20.02 9.15 11.22
N ILE A 240 18.85 9.05 10.59
CA ILE A 240 17.65 9.76 11.01
C ILE A 240 16.62 8.74 11.51
N PHE A 241 16.23 8.84 12.77
CA PHE A 241 15.13 8.12 13.38
C PHE A 241 13.88 8.99 13.38
N ALA A 242 12.99 8.66 12.47
CA ALA A 242 11.75 9.36 12.26
C ALA A 242 10.68 8.72 13.18
N LEU A 243 10.33 9.38 14.29
CA LEU A 243 9.43 8.83 15.32
C LEU A 243 7.98 9.30 15.14
N GLN A 244 7.08 8.36 14.84
CA GLN A 244 5.64 8.58 14.69
C GLN A 244 4.84 7.88 15.80
N GLY A 245 3.82 8.55 16.32
CA GLY A 245 2.90 7.99 17.32
C GLY A 245 2.13 9.08 18.07
N GLU A 246 1.05 8.71 18.74
CA GLU A 246 0.21 9.63 19.52
C GLU A 246 0.96 10.26 20.71
N LEU A 247 0.36 11.29 21.33
CA LEU A 247 0.92 11.87 22.54
C LEU A 247 1.00 10.79 23.63
N GLY A 248 2.14 10.70 24.31
CA GLY A 248 2.35 9.67 25.32
C GLY A 248 2.69 8.28 24.77
N SER A 249 2.79 8.08 23.44
CA SER A 249 3.08 6.74 22.88
C SER A 249 4.44 6.16 23.25
N GLY A 250 5.38 7.00 23.71
CA GLY A 250 6.73 6.59 24.11
C GLY A 250 7.85 7.08 23.19
N LYS A 251 7.57 8.00 22.25
CA LYS A 251 8.57 8.60 21.34
C LYS A 251 9.81 9.12 22.08
N THR A 252 9.61 9.93 23.13
CA THR A 252 10.71 10.43 23.95
C THR A 252 11.47 9.33 24.69
N GLN A 253 10.79 8.24 25.11
CA GLN A 253 11.49 7.09 25.70
C GLN A 253 12.34 6.36 24.66
N PHE A 254 11.86 6.26 23.42
CA PHE A 254 12.64 5.74 22.30
C PHE A 254 13.89 6.61 22.05
N ALA A 255 13.73 7.93 21.98
CA ALA A 255 14.85 8.87 21.83
C ALA A 255 15.88 8.78 22.96
N LYS A 256 15.43 8.61 24.21
CA LYS A 256 16.31 8.33 25.37
C LYS A 256 17.09 7.03 25.17
N GLY A 257 16.45 5.98 24.67
CA GLY A 257 17.11 4.72 24.35
C GLY A 257 18.22 4.87 23.30
N LEU A 258 17.96 5.65 22.24
CA LEU A 258 18.99 6.00 21.25
C LEU A 258 20.19 6.70 21.92
N GLY A 259 19.92 7.70 22.77
CA GLY A 259 20.99 8.41 23.47
C GLY A 259 21.81 7.54 24.43
N GLN A 260 21.16 6.60 25.13
CA GLN A 260 21.84 5.62 25.99
C GLN A 260 22.78 4.71 25.18
N ALA A 261 22.36 4.21 24.02
CA ALA A 261 23.22 3.43 23.13
C ALA A 261 24.44 4.25 22.65
N LEU A 262 24.25 5.56 22.44
CA LEU A 262 25.32 6.50 22.10
C LEU A 262 26.21 6.91 23.29
N LYS A 263 25.98 6.35 24.48
CA LYS A 263 26.71 6.66 25.73
C LYS A 263 26.51 8.09 26.25
N ILE A 264 25.39 8.72 25.91
CA ILE A 264 24.98 10.01 26.49
C ILE A 264 24.45 9.77 27.90
N THR A 265 25.07 10.41 28.89
CA THR A 265 24.71 10.28 30.32
C THR A 265 23.79 11.39 30.82
N SER A 266 23.73 12.51 30.09
CA SER A 266 22.79 13.60 30.40
C SER A 266 21.35 13.17 30.15
N ASN A 267 20.41 13.72 30.92
CA ASN A 267 18.99 13.52 30.68
C ASN A 267 18.61 14.08 29.29
N ILE A 268 17.79 13.32 28.56
CA ILE A 268 17.26 13.70 27.23
C ILE A 268 15.75 13.96 27.40
N PRO A 269 15.36 15.17 27.84
CA PRO A 269 13.95 15.55 27.92
C PRO A 269 13.35 15.72 26.51
N SER A 270 12.03 15.61 26.42
CA SER A 270 11.33 15.96 25.18
C SER A 270 11.56 17.45 24.85
N PRO A 271 11.95 17.80 23.62
CA PRO A 271 12.08 19.17 23.18
C PRO A 271 10.70 19.74 22.81
N THR A 272 9.65 19.53 23.62
CA THR A 272 8.31 20.04 23.28
C THR A 272 8.22 21.57 23.31
N PHE A 273 9.11 22.23 24.06
CA PHE A 273 9.12 23.69 24.25
C PHE A 273 10.22 24.42 23.48
N ILE A 274 11.13 23.68 22.82
CA ILE A 274 12.24 24.20 22.01
C ILE A 274 12.38 23.32 20.78
N PHE A 275 12.70 23.83 19.60
CA PHE A 275 12.62 22.99 18.39
C PHE A 275 13.53 21.74 18.41
N PHE A 276 14.70 21.84 19.04
CA PHE A 276 15.62 20.72 19.18
C PHE A 276 16.61 20.88 20.33
N ARG A 277 17.28 19.78 20.69
CA ARG A 277 18.44 19.72 21.58
C ARG A 277 19.58 18.97 20.92
N GLU A 278 20.80 19.35 21.25
CA GLU A 278 22.03 18.72 20.78
C GLU A 278 22.74 18.04 21.95
N TYR A 279 23.21 16.81 21.71
CA TYR A 279 23.95 16.04 22.69
C TYR A 279 25.20 15.46 22.01
N PRO A 280 26.38 16.06 22.24
CA PRO A 280 27.63 15.47 21.80
C PRO A 280 27.79 14.08 22.41
N TYR A 281 28.25 13.12 21.60
CA TYR A 281 28.47 11.77 22.06
C TYR A 281 29.80 11.20 21.55
N LYS A 282 30.33 10.24 22.31
CA LYS A 282 31.54 9.50 21.96
C LYS A 282 31.37 8.04 22.39
N THR A 283 31.39 7.14 21.42
CA THR A 283 31.44 5.69 21.64
C THR A 283 32.84 5.16 21.34
N ALA A 284 33.06 3.86 21.51
CA ALA A 284 34.34 3.23 21.16
C ALA A 284 34.66 3.30 19.66
N SER A 285 33.63 3.40 18.80
CA SER A 285 33.77 3.33 17.35
C SER A 285 33.45 4.64 16.61
N ASN A 286 32.67 5.54 17.20
CA ASN A 286 32.19 6.77 16.55
C ASN A 286 32.12 7.95 17.54
N GLN A 287 32.18 9.17 17.03
CA GLN A 287 31.83 10.39 17.75
C GLN A 287 30.96 11.27 16.85
N GLY A 288 30.04 12.02 17.43
CA GLY A 288 29.12 12.86 16.66
C GLY A 288 28.19 13.63 17.58
N ILE A 289 27.12 14.16 17.00
CA ILE A 289 26.06 14.85 17.74
C ILE A 289 24.76 14.05 17.58
N PHE A 290 24.11 13.77 18.70
CA PHE A 290 22.74 13.31 18.73
C PHE A 290 21.81 14.51 18.80
N TYR A 291 20.98 14.69 17.79
CA TYR A 291 19.96 15.72 17.76
C TYR A 291 18.62 15.10 18.13
N HIS A 292 17.89 15.71 19.06
CA HIS A 292 16.52 15.35 19.38
C HIS A 292 15.62 16.53 19.03
N LEU A 293 14.72 16.34 18.06
CA LEU A 293 13.82 17.36 17.51
C LEU A 293 12.37 17.02 17.82
N ASP A 294 11.53 18.04 17.99
CA ASP A 294 10.08 17.91 18.01
C ASP A 294 9.47 18.89 17.01
N THR A 295 8.75 18.34 16.02
CA THR A 295 8.19 19.11 14.90
C THR A 295 6.69 19.40 15.05
N TRP A 296 6.08 19.05 16.20
CA TRP A 296 4.65 19.25 16.43
C TRP A 296 4.19 20.71 16.23
N ARG A 297 5.04 21.69 16.60
CA ARG A 297 4.71 23.12 16.55
C ARG A 297 4.95 23.79 15.21
N MET A 298 5.61 23.13 14.26
CA MET A 298 5.83 23.71 12.93
C MET A 298 4.51 23.84 12.19
N GLU A 299 4.32 24.87 11.37
CA GLU A 299 3.13 24.97 10.51
C GLU A 299 3.41 24.36 9.14
N LYS A 300 4.62 24.58 8.64
CA LYS A 300 5.10 24.08 7.35
C LYS A 300 6.39 23.30 7.50
N GLY A 301 6.61 22.37 6.58
CA GLY A 301 7.85 21.60 6.56
C GLY A 301 9.09 22.48 6.37
N GLU A 302 8.99 23.56 5.57
CA GLU A 302 10.15 24.40 5.21
C GLU A 302 10.86 24.99 6.43
N GLU A 303 10.14 25.20 7.53
CA GLU A 303 10.69 25.67 8.82
C GLU A 303 11.81 24.75 9.35
N LEU A 304 11.76 23.45 9.04
CA LEU A 304 12.84 22.52 9.40
C LEU A 304 14.16 22.90 8.70
N LEU A 305 14.09 23.35 7.45
CA LEU A 305 15.27 23.79 6.71
C LEU A 305 15.85 25.08 7.29
N ASP A 306 14.98 26.00 7.70
CA ASP A 306 15.34 27.28 8.31
C ASP A 306 16.04 27.12 9.67
N LEU A 307 15.70 26.05 10.41
CA LEU A 307 16.42 25.65 11.65
C LEU A 307 17.84 25.12 11.39
N GLY A 308 18.29 25.09 10.14
CA GLY A 308 19.62 24.61 9.78
C GLY A 308 19.73 23.09 9.74
N PHE A 309 18.64 22.37 9.53
CA PHE A 309 18.62 20.90 9.49
C PHE A 309 19.66 20.30 8.54
N LYS A 310 19.95 20.95 7.41
CA LYS A 310 21.00 20.53 6.48
C LYS A 310 22.39 20.42 7.14
N LYS A 311 22.69 21.27 8.13
CA LYS A 311 23.95 21.22 8.90
C LYS A 311 23.97 20.05 9.88
N MET A 312 22.80 19.62 10.35
CA MET A 312 22.67 18.48 11.27
C MET A 312 22.98 17.14 10.58
N LEU A 313 22.84 17.06 9.25
CA LEU A 313 23.13 15.88 8.42
C LEU A 313 24.64 15.58 8.23
N GLY A 314 25.48 16.01 9.18
CA GLY A 314 26.89 15.67 9.20
C GLY A 314 27.10 14.15 9.29
N PRO A 315 28.20 13.62 8.71
CA PRO A 315 28.56 12.22 8.87
C PRO A 315 28.66 11.90 10.36
N THR A 316 28.31 10.66 10.74
CA THR A 316 28.24 10.20 12.13
C THR A 316 27.19 10.87 13.02
N ASN A 317 26.39 11.84 12.56
CA ASN A 317 25.31 12.36 13.40
C ASN A 317 24.12 11.41 13.46
N VAL A 318 23.45 11.39 14.61
CA VAL A 318 22.17 10.69 14.80
C VAL A 318 21.10 11.71 15.09
N ILE A 319 19.96 11.61 14.42
CA ILE A 319 18.88 12.58 14.54
C ILE A 319 17.59 11.84 14.89
N ALA A 320 16.96 12.12 16.03
CA ALA A 320 15.63 11.65 16.38
C ALA A 320 14.62 12.78 16.19
N ILE A 321 13.61 12.58 15.34
CA ILE A 321 12.59 13.59 15.04
C ILE A 321 11.22 13.09 15.47
N GLU A 322 10.59 13.77 16.41
CA GLU A 322 9.20 13.50 16.81
C GLU A 322 8.20 14.25 15.90
N TRP A 323 7.03 13.63 15.66
CA TRP A 323 5.85 14.23 15.00
C TRP A 323 6.00 14.57 13.49
N LEU A 324 6.48 13.59 12.74
CA LEU A 324 6.88 13.69 11.33
C LEU A 324 5.83 14.14 10.31
N GLN A 325 4.54 14.17 10.64
CA GLN A 325 3.48 14.41 9.64
C GLN A 325 3.69 15.72 8.87
N LYS A 326 4.32 16.71 9.50
CA LYS A 326 4.54 18.04 8.94
C LYS A 326 5.84 18.17 8.14
N VAL A 327 6.81 17.29 8.35
CA VAL A 327 8.15 17.34 7.73
C VAL A 327 8.44 16.15 6.82
N LYS A 328 7.47 15.25 6.63
CA LYS A 328 7.60 14.00 5.86
C LYS A 328 8.16 14.23 4.45
N SER A 329 7.56 15.17 3.70
CA SER A 329 7.97 15.46 2.31
C SER A 329 9.42 15.93 2.21
N ILE A 330 9.90 16.70 3.19
CA ILE A 330 11.28 17.22 3.21
C ILE A 330 12.26 16.11 3.59
N LEU A 331 11.90 15.23 4.53
CA LEU A 331 12.74 14.08 4.87
C LEU A 331 12.85 13.10 3.70
N GLU A 332 11.76 12.90 2.95
CA GLU A 332 11.76 12.09 1.73
C GLU A 332 12.65 12.73 0.65
N GLU A 333 12.52 14.03 0.39
CA GLU A 333 13.37 14.77 -0.55
C GLU A 333 14.86 14.70 -0.15
N ILE A 334 15.17 14.85 1.13
CA ILE A 334 16.54 14.76 1.66
C ILE A 334 17.08 13.34 1.49
N SER A 335 16.29 12.31 1.78
CA SER A 335 16.69 10.90 1.62
C SER A 335 17.04 10.54 0.17
N GLN A 336 16.35 11.14 -0.80
CA GLN A 336 16.63 10.91 -2.23
C GLN A 336 17.86 11.67 -2.73
N LYS A 337 18.14 12.86 -2.17
CA LYS A 337 19.21 13.76 -2.64
C LYS A 337 20.53 13.62 -1.88
N THR A 338 20.52 13.01 -0.69
CA THR A 338 21.69 12.89 0.18
C THR A 338 21.93 11.45 0.61
N LYS A 339 23.18 11.09 0.92
CA LYS A 339 23.53 9.76 1.49
C LYS A 339 23.15 9.69 2.97
N VAL A 340 21.88 9.89 3.31
CA VAL A 340 21.34 9.69 4.67
C VAL A 340 20.72 8.30 4.76
N CYS A 341 20.66 7.73 5.96
CA CYS A 341 19.84 6.54 6.20
C CYS A 341 18.65 6.95 7.07
N LEU A 342 17.43 6.71 6.57
CA LEU A 342 16.20 7.11 7.23
C LEU A 342 15.50 5.87 7.79
N VAL A 343 15.37 5.83 9.11
CA VAL A 343 14.69 4.77 9.86
C VAL A 343 13.35 5.32 10.34
N TRP A 344 12.25 4.84 9.76
CA TRP A 344 10.91 5.17 10.22
C TRP A 344 10.56 4.29 11.42
N VAL A 345 10.02 4.88 12.48
CA VAL A 345 9.60 4.18 13.69
C VAL A 345 8.19 4.61 14.06
N THR A 346 7.23 3.69 13.98
CA THR A 346 5.84 3.88 14.40
C THR A 346 5.63 3.25 15.77
N ILE A 347 5.13 4.03 16.73
CA ILE A 347 4.85 3.60 18.11
C ILE A 347 3.34 3.76 18.38
N GLU A 348 2.66 2.62 18.50
CA GLU A 348 1.21 2.51 18.75
C GLU A 348 0.94 2.09 20.19
N ILE A 349 0.03 2.79 20.87
CA ILE A 349 -0.38 2.48 22.23
C ILE A 349 -1.34 1.27 22.18
N LEU A 350 -0.98 0.17 22.86
CA LEU A 350 -1.85 -1.00 23.02
C LEU A 350 -2.58 -0.99 24.38
N SER A 351 -1.91 -0.46 25.41
CA SER A 351 -2.46 -0.18 26.74
C SER A 351 -1.56 0.84 27.44
N GLU A 352 -1.89 1.23 28.67
CA GLU A 352 -1.10 2.17 29.47
C GLU A 352 0.41 1.82 29.53
N THR A 353 0.74 0.53 29.63
CA THR A 353 2.13 0.05 29.72
C THR A 353 2.64 -0.62 28.45
N LYS A 354 1.74 -1.00 27.53
CA LYS A 354 2.07 -1.76 26.32
C LYS A 354 2.01 -0.91 25.06
N ARG A 355 3.00 -1.06 24.20
CA ARG A 355 3.05 -0.41 22.89
C ARG A 355 3.67 -1.31 21.84
N ARG A 356 3.15 -1.22 20.62
CA ARG A 356 3.70 -1.85 19.44
C ARG A 356 4.68 -0.87 18.79
N ILE A 357 5.90 -1.32 18.54
CA ILE A 357 6.95 -0.54 17.88
C ILE A 357 7.26 -1.24 16.56
N ASN A 358 6.93 -0.58 15.46
CA ASN A 358 7.27 -1.01 14.12
C ASN A 358 8.38 -0.10 13.61
N TYR A 359 9.44 -0.64 13.00
CA TYR A 359 10.44 0.20 12.35
C TYR A 359 10.84 -0.33 10.98
N CYS A 360 10.96 0.54 9.98
CA CYS A 360 11.44 0.20 8.64
C CYS A 360 12.52 1.18 8.17
N THR A 361 13.31 0.79 7.16
CA THR A 361 14.41 1.63 6.64
C THR A 361 14.13 2.02 5.21
N ALA A 362 14.27 3.31 4.89
CA ALA A 362 14.52 3.79 3.56
C ALA A 362 16.04 4.03 3.44
N ILE A 363 16.70 3.22 2.60
CA ILE A 363 18.15 3.29 2.34
C ILE A 363 18.41 4.08 1.06
#